data_AF-A0A660M9X8-F1
#
_entry.id   AF-A0A660M9X8-F1
#
_cell.length_a   1.000
_cell.length_b   1.000
_cell.length_c   1.000
_cell.angle_alpha   90.00
_cell.angle_beta   90.00
_cell.angle_gamma   90.00
#
_symmetry.space_group_name_H-M   'P 1'
#
loop_
_entity.id
_entity.type
_entity.pdbx_description
1 polymer ?
#
loop_
_entity_poly.entity_id
_entity_poly.type
_entity_poly.pdbx_seq_one_letter_code
_entity_poly.pdbx_strand_id
1 'polypeptide(L)' 'AGVDFMRSSRGPLVLEVNASPGFGIEKITRRNVAKPIIEYIERNAKRQHKKDRVGA' A
#
# COMPACT_ATOMS: atom_id res chain seq x y z
N ALA A 1 -0.49 -0.90 -0.10
CA ALA A 1 -1.17 -1.31 1.14
C ALA A 1 -2.13 -0.23 1.58
N GLY A 2 -3.23 -0.59 2.25
CA GLY A 2 -4.06 0.34 3.01
C GLY A 2 -3.54 0.41 4.44
N VAL A 3 -3.51 1.60 5.03
CA VAL A 3 -2.97 1.80 6.38
C VAL A 3 -3.97 2.63 7.19
N ASP A 4 -4.42 2.06 8.30
CA ASP A 4 -5.37 2.72 9.19
C ASP A 4 -4.63 3.39 10.33
N PHE A 5 -5.01 4.64 10.63
CA PHE A 5 -4.36 5.49 11.61
C PHE A 5 -5.33 5.95 12.70
N MET A 6 -4.84 6.02 13.93
CA MET A 6 -5.49 6.73 15.04
C MET A 6 -4.75 8.04 15.33
N ARG A 7 -5.50 9.12 15.57
CA ARG A 7 -4.92 10.36 16.11
C ARG A 7 -4.65 10.17 17.60
N SER A 8 -3.45 10.52 18.06
CA SER A 8 -3.09 10.50 19.49
C SER A 8 -2.30 11.74 19.88
N SER A 9 -2.23 12.03 21.19
CA SER A 9 -1.45 13.15 21.75
C SER A 9 0.05 13.05 21.49
N ARG A 10 0.55 11.85 21.17
CA ARG A 10 1.95 11.59 20.84
C ARG A 10 2.20 11.37 19.33
N GLY A 11 1.26 11.82 18.50
CA GLY A 11 1.32 11.68 17.03
C GLY A 11 0.41 10.58 16.47
N PRO A 12 0.36 10.41 15.14
CA PRO A 12 -0.46 9.38 14.51
C PRO A 12 0.07 7.98 14.83
N LEU A 13 -0.83 7.06 15.21
CA LEU A 13 -0.50 5.66 15.50
C LEU A 13 -1.04 4.79 14.37
N VAL A 14 -0.21 3.87 13.86
CA VAL A 14 -0.66 2.84 12.92
C VAL A 14 -1.44 1.78 13.70
N LEU A 15 -2.62 1.43 13.18
CA LEU A 15 -3.47 0.38 13.77
C LEU A 15 -3.39 -0.92 12.98
N GLU A 16 -3.53 -0.82 11.67
CA GLU A 16 -3.61 -1.97 10.79
C GLU A 16 -2.93 -1.65 9.46
N VAL A 17 -2.28 -2.66 8.90
CA VAL A 17 -1.72 -2.62 7.55
C VAL A 17 -2.34 -3.74 6.74
N ASN A 18 -3.16 -3.35 5.77
CA ASN A 18 -3.88 -4.25 4.89
C ASN A 18 -3.14 -4.43 3.56
N ALA A 19 -2.81 -5.67 3.21
CA ALA A 19 -2.19 -5.99 1.92
C ALA A 19 -3.15 -5.76 0.75
N SER A 20 -4.45 -6.02 0.95
CA SER A 20 -5.50 -5.95 -0.07
C SER A 20 -6.68 -5.06 0.37
N PRO A 21 -6.50 -3.73 0.44
CA PRO A 21 -7.57 -2.82 0.82
C PRO A 21 -8.62 -2.67 -0.30
N GLY A 22 -9.85 -2.29 0.06
CA GLY A 22 -10.89 -1.93 -0.91
C GLY A 22 -10.65 -0.54 -1.55
N PHE A 23 -11.17 -0.34 -2.77
CA PHE A 23 -11.05 0.92 -3.53
C PHE A 23 -12.22 1.90 -3.35
N GLY A 24 -13.11 1.68 -2.37
CA GLY A 24 -14.24 2.59 -2.11
C GLY A 24 -13.81 4.06 -1.90
N ILE A 25 -12.59 4.27 -1.43
CA ILE A 25 -11.96 5.58 -1.25
C ILE A 25 -11.84 6.41 -2.54
N GLU A 26 -11.74 5.78 -3.72
CA GLU A 26 -11.65 6.49 -5.00
C GLU A 26 -12.92 7.28 -5.31
N LYS A 27 -14.10 6.71 -4.97
CA LYS A 27 -15.40 7.37 -5.17
C LYS A 27 -15.51 8.66 -4.35
N ILE A 28 -14.97 8.64 -3.14
CA ILE A 28 -15.04 9.74 -2.18
C ILE A 28 -13.99 10.81 -2.52
N THR A 29 -12.75 10.39 -2.77
CA THR A 29 -11.61 11.30 -2.97
C THR A 29 -11.46 11.78 -4.41
N ARG A 30 -12.13 11.13 -5.37
CA ARG A 30 -11.98 11.34 -6.82
C ARG A 30 -10.54 11.13 -7.31
N ARG A 31 -9.74 10.38 -6.56
CA ARG A 31 -8.37 10.02 -6.93
C ARG A 31 -8.35 8.64 -7.56
N ASN A 32 -7.57 8.48 -8.62
CA ASN A 32 -7.29 7.19 -9.25
C ASN A 32 -6.10 6.53 -8.52
N VAL A 33 -6.41 5.68 -7.56
CA VAL A 33 -5.49 4.83 -6.79
C VAL A 33 -5.08 3.60 -7.60
N ALA A 34 -5.94 3.08 -8.49
CA ALA A 34 -5.61 1.93 -9.33
C ALA A 34 -4.43 2.21 -10.27
N LYS A 35 -4.36 3.41 -10.87
CA LYS A 35 -3.28 3.82 -11.79
C LYS A 35 -1.87 3.64 -11.20
N PRO A 36 -1.51 4.22 -10.04
CA PRO A 36 -0.17 4.05 -9.49
C PRO A 36 0.15 2.60 -9.08
N ILE A 37 -0.87 1.76 -8.81
CA ILE A 37 -0.67 0.32 -8.56
C ILE A 37 -0.24 -0.37 -9.87
N ILE A 38 -0.95 -0.13 -10.98
CA ILE A 38 -0.57 -0.68 -12.28
C ILE A 38 0.80 -0.18 -12.72
N GLU A 39 1.08 1.12 -12.59
CA GLU A 39 2.41 1.69 -12.89
C GLU A 39 3.52 1.08 -12.03
N TYR A 40 3.23 0.73 -10.77
CA TYR A 40 4.17 0.00 -9.93
C TYR A 40 4.40 -1.40 -10.49
N ILE A 41 3.35 -2.13 -10.87
CA ILE A 41 3.46 -3.47 -11.47
C ILE A 41 4.29 -3.40 -12.74
N GLU A 42 3.98 -2.51 -13.68
CA GLU A 42 4.69 -2.35 -14.95
C GLU A 42 6.20 -2.11 -14.76
N ARG A 43 6.56 -1.23 -13.80
CA ARG A 43 7.96 -0.94 -13.47
C ARG A 43 8.69 -2.12 -12.84
N ASN A 44 7.98 -3.03 -12.17
CA ASN A 44 8.57 -4.12 -11.41
C ASN A 44 8.41 -5.50 -12.05
N ALA A 45 7.55 -5.66 -13.07
CA ALA A 45 7.22 -6.95 -13.67
C ALA A 45 8.43 -7.70 -14.25
N LYS A 46 9.50 -6.97 -14.63
CA LYS A 46 10.74 -7.55 -15.16
C LYS A 46 11.83 -7.74 -14.10
N ARG A 47 11.61 -7.35 -12.84
CA ARG A 47 12.62 -7.45 -11.78
C ARG A 47 12.71 -8.90 -11.32
N GLN A 48 13.93 -9.42 -11.24
CA GLN A 48 14.17 -10.72 -10.61
C GLN A 48 13.84 -10.65 -9.12
N HIS A 49 13.21 -11.70 -8.58
CA HIS A 49 12.97 -11.81 -7.15
C HIS A 49 14.31 -11.79 -6.41
N LYS A 50 14.55 -10.73 -5.62
CA LYS A 50 15.62 -10.77 -4.62
C LYS A 50 15.17 -11.71 -3.51
N LYS A 51 15.97 -12.75 -3.25
CA LYS A 51 15.81 -13.58 -2.06
C LYS A 51 15.89 -12.67 -0.83
N ASP A 52 14.94 -12.82 0.08
CA ASP A 52 15.02 -12.16 1.38
C ASP A 52 16.15 -12.79 2.23
N ARG A 53 16.50 -12.11 3.32
CA ARG A 53 17.55 -12.58 4.25
C ARG A 53 17.01 -13.58 5.28
N VAL A 54 15.75 -13.98 5.20
CA VAL A 54 15.13 -14.92 6.16
C VAL A 54 15.40 -16.37 5.74
N GLY A 55 15.81 -16.59 4.49
CA GLY A 55 16.27 -17.88 3.95
C GLY A 55 17.70 -17.89 3.39
N ALA A 56 18.61 -17.07 3.94
CA ALA A 56 20.03 -17.04 3.60
C ALA A 56 20.90 -17.47 4.80
#